data_AF-A0A416S1K0-F1
#
_entry.id   AF-A0A416S1K0-F1
#
_cell.length_a   1.000
_cell.length_b   1.000
_cell.length_c   1.000
_cell.angle_alpha   90.00
_cell.angle_beta   90.00
_cell.angle_gamma   90.00
#
_symmetry.space_group_name_H-M   'P 1'
#
loop_
_entity.id
_entity.type
_entity.pdbx_description
1 polymer ?
#
loop_
_entity_poly.entity_id
_entity_poly.type
_entity_poly.pdbx_seq_one_letter_code
_entity_poly.pdbx_strand_id
1 'polypeptide(L)'
;MSKKRNRTAEEKAIHEEAVRLRKMTDRQLVEEFHRAAEPEVSLSSSHEAQDEAEAADPNENTSAIEKLLSALSDGECKGIKGATAYKITQFATEKGLI
;
A
#
# COMPACT_ATOMS: atom_id res chain seq x y z
N MET A 1 -31.38 29.77 -17.50
CA MET A 1 -30.02 29.43 -17.03
C MET A 1 -30.13 28.39 -15.93
N SER A 2 -29.91 27.11 -16.22
CA SER A 2 -29.92 26.06 -15.20
C SER A 2 -28.83 26.34 -14.18
N LYS A 3 -29.24 26.65 -12.94
CA LYS A 3 -28.32 26.81 -11.80
C LYS A 3 -27.52 25.52 -11.70
N LYS A 4 -26.19 25.60 -11.87
CA LYS A 4 -25.29 24.50 -11.53
C LYS A 4 -25.52 24.19 -10.06
N ARG A 5 -26.25 23.11 -9.76
CA ARG A 5 -26.40 22.63 -8.38
C ARG A 5 -25.03 22.13 -7.97
N ASN A 6 -24.39 22.84 -7.03
CA ASN A 6 -23.17 22.37 -6.42
C ASN A 6 -23.55 21.13 -5.60
N ARG A 7 -22.99 19.99 -5.99
CA ARG A 7 -23.22 18.69 -5.35
C ARG A 7 -22.91 18.81 -3.85
N THR A 8 -23.82 18.37 -2.99
CA THR A 8 -23.62 18.42 -1.53
C THR A 8 -22.46 17.50 -1.13
N ALA A 9 -21.91 17.67 0.07
CA ALA A 9 -20.81 16.83 0.54
C ALA A 9 -21.20 15.33 0.56
N GLU A 10 -22.43 15.03 0.99
CA GLU A 10 -23.00 13.68 0.97
C GLU A 10 -23.13 13.12 -0.45
N GLU A 11 -23.66 13.92 -1.38
CA GLU A 11 -23.79 13.50 -2.78
C GLU A 11 -22.43 13.26 -3.45
N LYS A 12 -21.37 13.96 -3.01
CA LYS A 12 -19.99 13.71 -3.45
C LYS A 12 -19.43 12.43 -2.86
N ALA A 13 -19.63 12.19 -1.55
CA ALA A 13 -19.18 10.98 -0.89
C ALA A 13 -19.80 9.72 -1.53
N ILE A 14 -21.12 9.74 -1.79
CA ILE A 14 -21.82 8.64 -2.48
C ILE A 14 -21.25 8.44 -3.89
N HIS A 15 -20.91 9.52 -4.59
CA HIS A 15 -20.32 9.43 -5.92
C HIS A 15 -18.93 8.81 -5.89
N GLU A 16 -18.08 9.23 -4.96
CA GLU A 16 -16.73 8.71 -4.80
C GLU A 16 -16.76 7.23 -4.44
N GLU A 17 -17.66 6.82 -3.56
CA GLU A 17 -17.86 5.42 -3.21
C GLU A 17 -18.35 4.60 -4.41
N ALA A 18 -19.33 5.10 -5.17
CA ALA A 18 -19.80 4.43 -6.39
C ALA A 18 -18.68 4.31 -7.44
N VAL A 19 -17.84 5.34 -7.56
CA VAL A 19 -16.67 5.31 -8.45
C VAL A 19 -15.64 4.31 -7.97
N ARG A 20 -15.39 4.22 -6.65
CA ARG A 20 -14.50 3.23 -6.04
C ARG A 20 -14.98 1.82 -6.34
N LEU A 21 -16.27 1.52 -6.09
CA LEU A 21 -16.87 0.21 -6.35
C LEU A 21 -16.77 -0.18 -7.84
N ARG A 22 -17.04 0.76 -8.75
CA ARG A 22 -16.90 0.52 -10.20
C ARG A 22 -15.46 0.16 -10.61
N LYS A 23 -14.46 0.67 -9.89
CA LYS A 23 -13.04 0.47 -10.20
C LYS A 23 -12.44 -0.77 -9.51
N MET A 24 -13.16 -1.39 -8.58
CA MET A 24 -12.70 -2.62 -7.93
C MET A 24 -12.73 -3.79 -8.90
N THR A 25 -11.84 -4.75 -8.69
CA THR A 25 -11.85 -6.02 -9.41
C THR A 25 -12.85 -6.99 -8.79
N ASP A 26 -13.31 -7.97 -9.57
CA ASP A 26 -14.28 -8.99 -9.11
C ASP A 26 -13.80 -9.68 -7.83
N ARG A 27 -12.50 -9.98 -7.73
CA ARG A 27 -11.89 -10.59 -6.55
C ARG A 27 -12.04 -9.71 -5.30
N GLN A 28 -11.73 -8.42 -5.41
CA GLN A 28 -11.81 -7.48 -4.29
C GLN A 28 -13.26 -7.26 -3.84
N LEU A 29 -14.21 -7.24 -4.78
CA LEU A 29 -15.64 -7.16 -4.45
C LEU A 29 -16.06 -8.38 -3.65
N VAL A 30 -15.72 -9.58 -4.12
CA VAL A 30 -16.04 -10.85 -3.46
C VAL A 30 -15.42 -10.91 -2.05
N GLU A 31 -14.16 -10.52 -1.89
CA GLU A 31 -13.48 -10.46 -0.59
C GLU A 31 -14.17 -9.51 0.41
N GLU A 32 -14.55 -8.29 -0.01
CA GLU A 32 -15.29 -7.36 0.86
C GLU A 32 -16.67 -7.88 1.25
N PHE A 33 -17.38 -8.56 0.33
CA PHE A 33 -18.68 -9.17 0.65
C PHE A 33 -18.55 -10.31 1.66
N HIS A 34 -17.52 -11.16 1.55
CA HIS A 34 -17.26 -12.19 2.55
C HIS A 34 -16.86 -11.60 3.90
N ARG A 35 -15.99 -10.58 3.91
CA ARG A 35 -15.61 -9.86 5.12
C ARG A 35 -16.80 -9.19 5.83
N ALA A 36 -17.76 -8.66 5.07
CA ALA A 36 -18.97 -8.07 5.64
C ALA A 36 -20.00 -9.11 6.12
N ALA A 37 -19.94 -10.34 5.61
CA ALA A 37 -20.83 -11.43 5.97
C ALA A 37 -20.43 -12.14 7.27
N GLU A 38 -19.16 -12.05 7.68
CA GLU A 38 -18.68 -12.53 8.99
C GLU A 38 -18.85 -11.41 10.05
N PRO A 39 -19.83 -11.49 10.96
CA PRO A 39 -20.05 -10.46 11.95
C PRO A 39 -19.14 -10.71 13.17
N GLU A 40 -17.83 -10.60 13.00
CA GLU A 40 -16.91 -10.61 14.15
C GLU A 40 -16.76 -9.19 14.68
N VAL A 41 -17.55 -8.94 15.72
CA VAL A 41 -17.34 -8.06 16.89
C VAL A 41 -16.16 -7.07 16.76
N SER A 42 -16.52 -5.81 16.51
CA SER A 42 -15.89 -4.60 17.05
C SER A 42 -14.44 -4.74 17.58
N LEU A 43 -13.46 -4.36 16.78
CA LEU A 43 -12.28 -3.69 17.30
C LEU A 43 -12.26 -2.25 16.78
N SER A 44 -12.67 -1.38 17.70
CA SER A 44 -12.36 0.03 17.79
C SER A 44 -11.03 0.42 17.14
N SER A 45 -11.08 1.49 16.34
CA SER A 45 -10.07 2.56 16.27
C SER A 45 -8.60 2.14 16.36
N SER A 46 -7.94 2.14 15.20
CA SER A 46 -6.70 2.89 14.88
C SER A 46 -6.13 2.26 13.62
N HIS A 47 -6.10 2.96 12.48
CA HIS A 47 -4.84 3.56 12.03
C HIS A 47 -3.67 3.04 12.85
N GLU A 48 -3.03 1.94 12.46
CA GLU A 48 -1.58 1.82 12.35
C GLU A 48 -1.25 0.65 11.42
N ALA A 49 -0.06 0.77 10.85
CA ALA A 49 0.61 -0.09 9.89
C ALA A 49 0.24 -1.58 9.97
N GLN A 50 0.11 -2.17 8.78
CA GLN A 50 0.51 -3.55 8.58
C GLN A 50 2.02 -3.63 8.88
N ASP A 51 2.34 -3.86 10.14
CA ASP A 51 3.61 -4.43 10.57
C ASP A 51 3.26 -5.85 11.03
N GLU A 52 3.20 -6.76 10.05
CA GLU A 52 3.37 -8.18 10.33
C GLU A 52 4.83 -8.35 10.77
N ALA A 53 5.06 -8.06 12.05
CA ALA A 53 6.23 -8.48 12.79
C ALA A 53 6.17 -9.99 12.97
N GLU A 54 6.39 -10.72 11.86
CA GLU A 54 6.96 -12.05 11.92
C GLU A 54 8.34 -11.84 12.58
N ALA A 55 8.53 -12.44 13.76
CA ALA A 55 9.78 -12.38 14.51
C ALA A 55 10.90 -13.11 13.75
N ALA A 56 11.36 -12.53 12.66
CA ALA A 56 12.60 -12.86 11.99
C ALA A 56 13.69 -12.01 12.63
N ASP A 57 14.75 -12.67 13.09
CA ASP A 57 15.92 -12.03 13.70
C ASP A 57 16.29 -10.74 12.95
N PRO A 58 16.49 -9.61 13.65
CA PRO A 58 16.76 -8.31 13.00
C PRO A 58 18.05 -8.33 12.15
N ASN A 59 18.87 -9.37 12.30
CA ASN A 59 20.11 -9.56 11.57
C ASN A 59 19.95 -10.25 10.20
N GLU A 60 18.92 -11.07 9.99
CA GLU A 60 18.73 -11.75 8.70
C GLU A 60 18.05 -10.83 7.67
N ASN A 61 17.13 -9.98 8.13
CA ASN A 61 16.38 -9.07 7.29
C ASN A 61 17.26 -7.97 6.67
N THR A 62 18.20 -7.40 7.44
CA THR A 62 19.16 -6.43 6.93
C THR A 62 20.08 -7.04 5.87
N SER A 63 20.54 -8.27 6.08
CA SER A 63 21.37 -9.00 5.10
C SER A 63 20.64 -9.26 3.77
N ALA A 64 19.34 -9.57 3.82
CA ALA A 64 18.54 -9.75 2.61
C ALA A 64 18.36 -8.44 1.83
N ILE A 65 18.15 -7.33 2.53
CA ILE A 65 17.99 -5.99 1.93
C ILE A 65 19.30 -5.52 1.30
N GLU A 66 20.44 -5.70 1.98
CA GLU A 66 21.76 -5.36 1.42
C GLU A 66 22.07 -6.13 0.13
N LYS A 67 21.74 -7.44 0.08
CA LYS A 67 21.87 -8.25 -1.14
C LYS A 67 21.01 -7.71 -2.27
N LEU A 68 19.76 -7.35 -1.97
CA LEU A 68 18.85 -6.75 -2.96
C LEU A 68 19.42 -5.44 -3.50
N LEU A 69 19.85 -4.53 -2.64
CA LEU A 69 20.40 -3.23 -3.03
C LEU A 69 21.69 -3.37 -3.85
N SER A 70 22.50 -4.39 -3.57
CA SER A 70 23.70 -4.72 -4.35
C SER A 70 23.33 -5.17 -5.76
N ALA A 71 22.41 -6.14 -5.90
CA ALA A 71 21.93 -6.60 -7.20
C ALA A 71 21.26 -5.48 -8.04
N LEU A 72 20.59 -4.54 -7.38
CA LEU A 72 20.04 -3.33 -8.02
C LEU A 72 21.15 -2.41 -8.56
N SER A 73 22.23 -2.26 -7.80
CA SER A 73 23.38 -1.44 -8.19
C SER A 73 24.19 -2.07 -9.32
N ASP A 74 24.27 -3.40 -9.33
CA ASP A 74 24.91 -4.21 -10.38
C ASP A 74 24.07 -4.30 -11.66
N GLY A 75 22.84 -3.77 -11.64
CA GLY A 75 21.97 -3.68 -12.82
C GLY A 75 21.31 -5.01 -13.19
N GLU A 76 21.22 -5.96 -12.25
CA GLU A 76 20.55 -7.24 -12.45
C GLU A 76 19.03 -7.07 -12.68
N CYS A 77 18.46 -6.00 -12.11
CA CYS A 77 17.06 -5.65 -12.34
C CYS A 77 16.88 -4.81 -13.61
N LYS A 78 16.29 -5.42 -14.63
CA LYS A 78 15.98 -4.77 -15.92
C LYS A 78 15.12 -3.51 -15.71
N GLY A 79 15.56 -2.41 -16.32
CA GLY A 79 14.84 -1.13 -16.30
C GLY A 79 15.19 -0.21 -15.12
N ILE A 80 15.95 -0.69 -14.14
CA ILE A 80 16.49 0.14 -13.06
C ILE A 80 17.88 0.60 -13.45
N LYS A 81 18.07 1.92 -13.54
CA LYS A 81 19.38 2.53 -13.82
C LYS A 81 20.09 2.86 -12.51
N GLY A 82 21.42 2.96 -12.53
CA GLY A 82 22.22 3.22 -11.33
C GLY A 82 21.78 4.43 -10.49
N ALA A 83 21.33 5.51 -11.12
CA ALA A 83 20.79 6.67 -10.39
C ALA A 83 19.50 6.35 -9.59
N THR A 84 18.68 5.42 -10.09
CA THR A 84 17.49 4.93 -9.37
C THR A 84 17.90 3.96 -8.26
N ALA A 85 18.84 3.05 -8.52
CA ALA A 85 19.38 2.14 -7.50
C ALA A 85 19.95 2.93 -6.31
N TYR A 86 20.76 3.97 -6.58
CA TYR A 86 21.30 4.86 -5.56
C TYR A 86 20.21 5.51 -4.67
N LYS A 87 19.13 6.01 -5.27
CA LYS A 87 18.01 6.62 -4.53
C LYS A 87 17.29 5.61 -3.65
N ILE A 88 17.14 4.37 -4.11
CA ILE A 88 16.52 3.29 -3.33
C ILE A 88 17.40 2.96 -2.12
N THR A 89 18.72 2.87 -2.31
CA THR A 89 19.67 2.67 -1.20
C THR A 89 19.59 3.80 -0.18
N GLN A 90 19.59 5.06 -0.64
CA GLN A 90 19.45 6.22 0.24
C GLN A 90 18.15 6.18 1.05
N PHE A 91 17.03 5.84 0.40
CA PHE A 91 15.74 5.70 1.07
C PHE A 91 15.75 4.58 2.12
N ALA A 92 16.40 3.45 1.84
CA ALA A 92 16.52 2.35 2.80
C ALA A 92 17.30 2.79 4.07
N THR A 93 18.39 3.55 3.90
CA THR A 93 19.16 4.14 5.01
C THR A 93 18.33 5.15 5.80
N GLU A 94 17.57 6.03 5.13
CA GLU A 94 16.69 7.00 5.80
C GLU A 94 15.58 6.33 6.62
N LYS A 95 15.21 5.10 6.26
CA LYS A 95 14.23 4.27 6.98
C LYS A 95 14.83 3.35 8.03
N GLY A 96 16.16 3.33 8.18
CA GLY A 96 16.85 2.43 9.12
C GLY A 96 16.66 0.94 8.77
N LEU A 97 16.45 0.64 7.49
CA LEU A 97 16.33 -0.73 6.98
C LEU A 97 17.71 -1.38 6.74
N ILE A 98 18.75 -0.54 6.67
CA ILE A 98 20.18 -0.85 6.59
C ILE A 98 20.97 0.20 7.37
#